data_AF-A0A9E4WJ40-F1
#
_entry.id   AF-A0A9E4WJ40-F1
#
_cell.length_a   1.000
_cell.length_b   1.000
_cell.length_c   1.000
_cell.angle_alpha   90.00
_cell.angle_beta   90.00
_cell.angle_gamma   90.00
#
_symmetry.space_group_name_H-M   'P 1'
#
loop_
_entity.id
_entity.type
_entity.pdbx_description
1 polymer ?
#
loop_
_entity_poly.entity_id
_entity_poly.type
_entity_poly.pdbx_seq_one_letter_code
_entity_poly.pdbx_strand_id
1 'polypeptide(L)' 'MALQPGIPAPDFTLNSHSGSVTLSDFRGKIVVIGFHPASFTGG' A
#
# COMPACT_ATOMS: atom_id res chain seq x y z
N MET A 1 12.03 5.21 11.48
CA MET A 1 13.05 4.96 10.44
C MET A 1 12.36 5.15 9.09
N ALA A 2 12.94 5.92 8.16
CA ALA A 2 12.36 6.11 6.84
C ALA A 2 12.62 4.88 5.95
N LEU A 3 11.70 4.59 5.01
CA LEU A 3 11.94 3.57 3.98
C LEU A 3 13.13 3.99 3.11
N GLN A 4 14.00 3.04 2.77
CA GLN A 4 15.14 3.26 1.88
C GLN A 4 15.12 2.25 0.72
N PRO A 5 15.68 2.61 -0.44
CA PRO A 5 15.84 1.67 -1.55
C PRO A 5 16.61 0.41 -1.13
N GLY A 6 16.21 -0.74 -1.68
CA GLY A 6 16.83 -2.05 -1.40
C GLY A 6 16.32 -2.74 -0.13
N ILE A 7 15.60 -2.04 0.74
CA ILE A 7 14.93 -2.66 1.90
C ILE A 7 13.65 -3.37 1.39
N PRO A 8 13.40 -4.63 1.80
CA PRO A 8 12.14 -5.29 1.53
C PRO A 8 10.95 -4.45 2.00
N ALA A 9 9.92 -4.34 1.18
CA ALA A 9 8.70 -3.65 1.58
C ALA A 9 8.08 -4.34 2.82
N PRO A 10 7.68 -3.59 3.85
CA PRO A 10 7.07 -4.17 5.04
C PRO A 10 5.73 -4.79 4.67
N ASP A 11 5.45 -5.99 5.17
CA ASP A 11 4.16 -6.62 4.96
C ASP A 11 3.11 -6.02 5.90
N PHE A 12 1.90 -5.85 5.38
CA PHE A 12 0.78 -5.33 6.14
C PHE A 12 -0.54 -5.79 5.53
N THR A 13 -1.58 -5.82 6.36
CA THR A 13 -2.95 -6.07 5.95
C THR A 13 -3.79 -4.84 6.26
N LEU A 14 -4.52 -4.32 5.28
CA LEU A 14 -5.44 -3.18 5.42
C LEU A 14 -6.87 -3.61 5.14
N ASN A 15 -7.81 -2.94 5.79
CA ASN A 15 -9.21 -3.03 5.44
C ASN A 15 -9.49 -2.13 4.23
N SER A 16 -10.25 -2.65 3.26
CA SER A 16 -10.74 -1.92 2.10
C SER A 16 -12.27 -2.01 2.01
N HIS A 17 -12.87 -1.33 1.04
CA HIS A 17 -14.30 -1.40 0.77
C HIS A 17 -14.76 -2.77 0.24
N SER A 18 -13.84 -3.63 -0.21
CA SER A 18 -14.14 -4.97 -0.75
C SER A 18 -13.62 -6.11 0.14
N GLY A 19 -13.14 -5.80 1.36
CA GLY A 19 -12.54 -6.76 2.28
C GLY A 19 -11.09 -6.44 2.61
N SER A 20 -10.42 -7.36 3.30
CA SER A 20 -9.02 -7.18 3.69
C SER A 20 -8.06 -7.43 2.53
N VAL A 21 -6.98 -6.66 2.48
CA VAL A 21 -5.94 -6.73 1.44
C VAL A 21 -4.58 -6.85 2.12
N THR A 22 -3.79 -7.86 1.77
CA THR A 22 -2.43 -8.06 2.28
C THR A 22 -1.40 -7.76 1.20
N LEU A 23 -0.35 -7.01 1.52
CA LEU A 23 0.66 -6.61 0.54
C LEU A 23 1.39 -7.82 -0.07
N SER A 24 1.71 -8.83 0.74
CA SER A 24 2.42 -10.04 0.29
C SER A 24 1.65 -10.86 -0.74
N ASP A 25 0.33 -10.71 -0.85
CA ASP A 25 -0.49 -11.37 -1.88
C ASP A 25 -0.14 -10.88 -3.31
N PHE A 26 0.50 -9.72 -3.44
CA PHE A 26 0.87 -9.12 -4.74
C PHE A 26 2.32 -9.38 -5.15
N ARG A 27 3.06 -10.25 -4.44
CA ARG A 27 4.44 -10.60 -4.81
C ARG A 27 4.52 -11.19 -6.22
N GLY A 28 5.66 -10.97 -6.88
CA GLY A 28 5.87 -11.37 -8.29
C GLY A 28 5.34 -10.36 -9.32
N LYS A 29 4.76 -9.25 -8.89
CA LYS A 29 4.34 -8.12 -9.73
C LYS A 29 5.07 -6.84 -9.31
N ILE A 30 5.11 -5.86 -10.21
CA ILE A 30 5.47 -4.49 -9.83
C ILE A 30 4.27 -3.85 -9.15
N VAL A 31 4.46 -3.37 -7.92
CA VAL A 31 3.41 -2.79 -7.07
C VAL A 31 3.81 -1.37 -6.68
N VAL A 32 2.88 -0.42 -6.82
CA VAL A 32 3.06 0.98 -6.43
C VAL A 32 2.02 1.32 -5.36
N ILE A 33 2.46 1.92 -4.25
CA ILE A 33 1.59 2.33 -3.14
C ILE A 33 1.49 3.86 -3.14
N GLY A 34 0.26 4.37 -3.14
CA GLY A 34 -0.02 5.80 -3.06
C GLY A 34 -0.94 6.12 -1.88
N PHE A 35 -0.70 7.26 -1.23
CA PHE A 35 -1.54 7.79 -0.17
C PHE A 35 -2.08 9.15 -0.60
N HIS A 36 -3.34 9.43 -0.28
CA HIS A 36 -3.94 10.75 -0.44
C HIS A 36 -4.54 11.22 0.89
N PRO A 37 -4.63 12.54 1.16
CA PRO A 37 -5.07 13.04 2.47
C PRO A 37 -6.51 12.65 2.82
N ALA A 38 -7.42 12.82 1.87
CA ALA A 38 -8.83 12.46 2.03
C ALA A 38 -9.52 12.33 0.67
N SER A 39 -10.54 11.47 0.61
CA SER A 39 -11.42 11.33 -0.56
C SER A 39 -12.37 12.52 -0.70
N PHE A 40 -12.92 12.74 -1.90
CA PHE A 40 -13.92 13.79 -2.20
C PHE A 40 -13.45 15.23 -1.97
N THR A 41 -12.13 15.47 -1.99
CA THR A 41 -11.51 16.77 -1.76
C THR A 41 -11.30 17.54 -3.06
N GLY A 42 -12.33 17.61 -3.93
CA GLY A 42 -12.26 18.28 -5.23
C GLY A 42 -11.42 19.56 -5.17
N GLY A 43 -10.36 19.60 -5.99
CA GLY A 43 -9.35 20.66 -5.96
C GLY A 43 -9.87 22.03 -6.32
#